data_AF-A0A7X7LWK4-F1
#
_entry.id   AF-A0A7X7LWK4-F1
#
_cell.length_a   1.000
_cell.length_b   1.000
_cell.length_c   1.000
_cell.angle_alpha   90.00
_cell.angle_beta   90.00
_cell.angle_gamma   90.00
#
_symmetry.space_group_name_H-M   'P 1'
#
loop_
_entity.id
_entity.type
_entity.pdbx_description
1 polymer ?
#
loop_
_entity_poly.entity_id
_entity_poly.type
_entity_poly.pdbx_seq_one_letter_code
_entity_poly.pdbx_strand_id
1 'polypeptide(L)'
;METLLRLSRVIDAVSRFFGKTIIWLVLASTLISAANAIARKAFNLSSNAYLEIQWYLFAAVFLLGAGYAFLQNAHVRIDVVAARLSLRTRMLI
;
A
#
# COMPACT_ATOMS: atom_id res chain seq x y z
N MET A 1 13.09 -9.01 -27.74
CA MET A 1 12.71 -9.68 -26.46
C MET A 1 13.56 -9.22 -25.29
N GLU A 2 14.90 -9.17 -25.44
CA GLU A 2 15.82 -8.84 -24.35
C GLU A 2 15.60 -7.46 -23.70
N THR A 3 15.28 -6.44 -24.51
CA THR A 3 14.96 -5.08 -24.05
C THR A 3 13.75 -5.03 -23.12
N LEU A 4 12.67 -5.74 -23.49
CA LEU A 4 11.45 -5.83 -22.68
C LEU A 4 11.69 -6.55 -21.36
N LEU A 5 12.50 -7.63 -21.38
CA LEU A 5 12.88 -8.34 -20.16
C LEU A 5 13.77 -7.49 -19.24
N ARG A 6 14.67 -6.68 -19.81
CA ARG A 6 15.48 -5.74 -19.03
C ARG A 6 14.62 -4.66 -18.39
N LEU A 7 13.63 -4.13 -19.12
CA LEU A 7 12.65 -3.17 -18.59
C LEU A 7 11.86 -3.76 -17.42
N SER A 8 11.33 -4.97 -17.58
CA SER A 8 10.61 -5.67 -16.51
C SER A 8 11.46 -5.84 -15.24
N ARG A 9 12.73 -6.23 -15.37
CA ARG A 9 13.63 -6.35 -14.20
C ARG A 9 13.85 -5.03 -13.49
N VAL A 10 13.91 -3.92 -14.23
CA VAL A 10 14.04 -2.56 -13.65
C VAL A 10 12.77 -2.21 -12.89
N ILE A 11 11.59 -2.47 -13.46
CA ILE A 11 10.30 -2.23 -12.78
C ILE A 11 10.25 -3.02 -11.46
N ASP A 12 10.59 -4.31 -11.48
CA ASP A 12 10.60 -5.13 -10.26
C ASP A 12 11.60 -4.63 -9.22
N ALA A 13 12.77 -4.14 -9.65
CA ALA A 13 13.76 -3.55 -8.75
C ALA A 13 13.23 -2.28 -8.08
N VAL A 14 12.56 -1.41 -8.84
CA VAL A 14 11.92 -0.20 -8.33
C VAL A 14 10.79 -0.56 -7.35
N SER A 15 9.93 -1.52 -7.69
CA SER A 15 8.87 -2.00 -6.79
C SER A 15 9.44 -2.57 -5.48
N ARG A 16 10.53 -3.34 -5.54
CA ARG A 16 11.22 -3.84 -4.34
C ARG A 16 11.84 -2.73 -3.48
N PHE A 17 12.38 -1.70 -4.12
CA PHE A 17 12.91 -0.53 -3.40
C PHE A 17 11.81 0.19 -2.63
N PHE A 18 10.69 0.52 -3.29
CA PHE A 18 9.55 1.14 -2.62
C PHE A 18 8.97 0.25 -1.51
N GLY A 19 8.87 -1.07 -1.74
CA GLY A 19 8.44 -2.03 -0.73
C GLY A 19 9.22 -1.95 0.59
N LYS A 20 10.55 -1.74 0.53
CA LYS A 20 11.39 -1.55 1.71
C LYS A 20 11.22 -0.17 2.34
N THR A 21 11.10 0.87 1.51
CA THR A 21 11.01 2.27 1.98
C THR A 21 9.67 2.58 2.65
N ILE A 22 8.58 1.90 2.27
CA ILE A 22 7.25 2.09 2.84
C ILE A 22 7.19 1.86 4.35
N ILE A 23 8.03 0.97 4.89
CA ILE A 23 8.10 0.69 6.34
C ILE A 23 8.37 1.98 7.12
N TRP A 24 9.22 2.86 6.58
CA TRP A 24 9.54 4.16 7.21
C TRP A 24 8.37 5.14 7.15
N LEU A 25 7.59 5.14 6.05
CA LEU A 25 6.40 5.98 5.94
C LEU A 25 5.30 5.52 6.91
N VAL A 26 5.13 4.21 7.08
CA VAL A 26 4.21 3.65 8.08
C VAL A 26 4.65 4.04 9.49
N LEU A 27 5.93 3.89 9.83
CA LEU A 27 6.46 4.29 11.12
C LEU A 27 6.24 5.79 11.39
N ALA A 28 6.52 6.64 10.40
CA ALA A 28 6.27 8.08 10.50
C ALA A 28 4.78 8.38 10.72
N SER A 29 3.90 7.74 9.95
CA SER A 29 2.44 7.87 10.11
C SER A 29 1.99 7.49 11.52
N THR A 30 2.44 6.33 12.03
CA THR A 30 2.11 5.87 13.38
C THR A 30 2.58 6.85 14.46
N LEU A 31 3.80 7.36 14.37
CA LEU A 31 4.34 8.34 15.33
C LEU A 31 3.54 9.65 15.29
N ILE A 32 3.17 10.14 14.11
CA ILE A 32 2.34 11.35 13.97
C ILE A 32 0.95 11.13 14.54
N SER A 33 0.32 9.98 14.27
CA SER A 33 -0.98 9.63 14.85
C SER A 33 -0.94 9.56 16.37
N ALA A 34 0.11 8.95 16.95
CA ALA A 34 0.29 8.86 18.39
C ALA A 34 0.53 10.26 19.01
N ALA A 35 1.40 11.07 18.42
CA ALA A 35 1.66 12.43 18.86
C ALA A 35 0.38 13.29 18.81
N ASN A 36 -0.40 13.17 17.74
CA ASN A 36 -1.69 13.86 17.60
C ASN A 36 -2.72 13.41 18.65
N ALA A 37 -2.78 12.10 18.96
CA ALA A 37 -3.65 11.58 20.01
C ALA A 37 -3.26 12.11 21.41
N ILE A 38 -1.96 12.15 21.71
CA ILE A 38 -1.45 12.71 22.98
C ILE A 38 -1.72 14.22 23.04
N ALA A 39 -1.41 14.97 21.99
CA ALA A 39 -1.66 16.41 21.90
C ALA A 39 -3.14 16.76 22.16
N ARG A 40 -4.04 16.00 21.53
CA ARG A 40 -5.48 16.18 21.69
C ARG A 40 -5.98 15.80 23.09
N LYS A 41 -5.47 14.70 23.67
CA LYS A 41 -5.98 14.22 24.96
C LYS A 41 -5.37 14.93 26.17
N ALA A 42 -4.07 15.21 26.15
CA ALA A 42 -3.35 15.80 27.28
C ALA A 42 -3.36 17.34 27.25
N PHE A 43 -3.38 17.95 26.07
CA PHE A 43 -3.23 19.40 25.91
C PHE A 43 -4.45 20.07 25.26
N ASN A 44 -5.49 19.29 24.91
CA ASN A 44 -6.67 19.76 24.18
C ASN A 44 -6.33 20.50 22.87
N LEU A 45 -5.14 20.23 22.29
CA LEU A 45 -4.70 20.82 21.03
C LEU A 45 -5.30 20.02 19.87
N SER A 46 -5.91 20.73 18.92
CA SER A 46 -6.50 20.14 17.73
C SER A 46 -6.13 20.99 16.52
N SER A 47 -5.32 20.45 15.63
CA SER A 47 -4.97 21.08 14.35
C SER A 47 -5.31 20.13 13.20
N ASN A 48 -5.92 20.68 12.14
CA ASN A 48 -6.27 19.91 10.95
C ASN A 48 -5.03 19.40 10.21
N ALA A 49 -3.92 20.12 10.29
CA ALA A 49 -2.67 19.75 9.64
C ALA A 49 -2.18 18.36 10.06
N TYR A 50 -2.35 17.99 11.35
CA TYR A 50 -1.99 16.65 11.83
C TYR A 50 -2.88 15.56 11.25
N LEU A 51 -4.14 15.86 10.93
CA LEU A 51 -5.05 14.90 10.29
C LEU A 51 -4.73 14.77 8.79
N GLU A 52 -4.51 15.89 8.10
CA GLU A 52 -4.19 15.91 6.67
C GLU A 52 -2.89 15.16 6.37
N ILE A 53 -1.82 15.38 7.14
CA ILE A 53 -0.56 14.70 6.91
C ILE A 53 -0.67 13.18 7.11
N GLN A 54 -1.51 12.72 8.04
CA GLN A 54 -1.79 11.29 8.22
C GLN A 54 -2.48 10.71 6.98
N TRP A 55 -3.46 11.42 6.43
CA TRP A 55 -4.14 11.02 5.19
C TRP A 55 -3.19 10.96 4.00
N TYR A 56 -2.31 11.95 3.84
CA TYR A 56 -1.34 11.96 2.75
C TYR A 56 -0.30 10.85 2.89
N LEU A 57 0.22 10.62 4.10
CA LEU A 57 1.16 9.51 4.35
C LEU A 57 0.50 8.15 4.10
N PHE A 58 -0.75 7.98 4.53
CA PHE A 58 -1.51 6.76 4.25
C PHE A 58 -1.70 6.53 2.75
N ALA A 59 -2.11 7.57 2.01
CA ALA A 59 -2.25 7.50 0.55
C ALA A 59 -0.92 7.16 -0.14
N ALA A 60 0.18 7.77 0.30
CA ALA A 60 1.51 7.50 -0.23
C ALA A 60 1.95 6.05 0.00
N VAL A 61 1.73 5.52 1.22
CA VAL A 61 1.99 4.11 1.56
C VAL A 61 1.23 3.17 0.62
N PHE A 62 -0.06 3.45 0.39
CA PHE A 62 -0.90 2.59 -0.44
C PHE A 62 -0.50 2.64 -1.92
N LEU A 63 -0.29 3.84 -2.47
CA LEU A 63 0.03 4.02 -3.88
C LEU A 63 1.41 3.46 -4.23
N LEU A 64 2.43 3.72 -3.39
CA LEU A 64 3.77 3.19 -3.59
C LEU A 64 3.83 1.68 -3.31
N GLY A 65 2.99 1.20 -2.39
CA GLY A 65 2.95 -0.20 -1.97
C GLY A 65 2.18 -1.11 -2.91
N ALA A 66 1.25 -0.58 -3.70
CA ALA A 66 0.42 -1.35 -4.62
C ALA A 66 1.26 -2.18 -5.60
N GLY A 67 2.30 -1.59 -6.20
CA GLY A 67 3.19 -2.29 -7.12
C GLY A 67 3.99 -3.41 -6.44
N TYR A 68 4.43 -3.20 -5.20
CA TYR A 68 5.12 -4.23 -4.42
C TYR A 68 4.17 -5.37 -4.02
N ALA A 69 2.95 -5.05 -3.59
CA ALA A 69 1.93 -6.05 -3.28
C ALA A 69 1.55 -6.88 -4.52
N PHE A 70 1.47 -6.25 -5.69
CA PHE A 70 1.26 -6.93 -6.97
C PHE A 70 2.43 -7.86 -7.31
N LEU A 71 3.68 -7.39 -7.19
CA LEU A 71 4.88 -8.19 -7.41
C LEU A 71 4.93 -9.44 -6.51
N GLN A 72 4.48 -9.33 -5.26
CA GLN A 72 4.43 -10.44 -4.32
C GLN A 72 3.18 -11.32 -4.46
N ASN A 73 2.30 -11.06 -5.44
CA ASN A 73 0.97 -11.70 -5.55
C ASN A 73 0.15 -11.62 -4.24
N ALA A 74 0.42 -10.62 -3.41
CA ALA A 74 -0.24 -10.39 -2.13
C ALA A 74 -1.49 -9.50 -2.27
N HIS A 75 -1.76 -8.97 -3.47
CA HIS A 75 -2.97 -8.23 -3.75
C HIS A 75 -4.18 -9.15 -3.58
N VAL A 76 -5.07 -8.83 -2.65
CA VAL A 76 -6.25 -9.63 -2.35
C VAL A 76 -7.16 -9.64 -3.58
N ARG A 77 -7.21 -10.76 -4.28
CA ARG A 77 -8.18 -11.00 -5.36
C ARG A 77 -9.52 -11.33 -4.73
N ILE A 78 -10.44 -10.37 -4.75
CA ILE A 78 -11.82 -10.59 -4.32
C ILE A 78 -12.59 -11.13 -5.53
N ASP A 79 -12.41 -12.41 -5.83
CA ASP A 79 -13.11 -13.05 -6.95
C ASP A 79 -14.53 -13.47 -6.54
N VAL A 80 -15.40 -12.50 -6.24
CA VAL A 80 -16.80 -12.75 -5.81
C VAL A 80 -17.58 -13.51 -6.89
N VAL A 81 -17.33 -13.19 -8.17
CA VAL A 81 -17.99 -13.83 -9.30
C VAL A 81 -17.45 -15.24 -9.50
N ALA A 82 -16.12 -15.44 -9.49
CA ALA A 82 -15.54 -16.78 -9.65
C ALA A 82 -15.92 -17.71 -8.50
N ALA A 83 -16.13 -17.19 -7.29
CA ALA A 83 -16.62 -17.96 -6.14
C ALA A 83 -18.06 -18.48 -6.32
N ARG A 84 -18.87 -17.85 -7.19
CA ARG A 84 -20.25 -18.27 -7.50
C ARG A 84 -20.36 -19.14 -8.76
N LEU A 85 -19.29 -19.28 -9.53
CA LEU A 85 -19.28 -20.05 -10.77
C LEU A 85 -19.04 -21.55 -10.51
N SER A 86 -19.65 -22.40 -11.33
CA SER A 86 -19.42 -23.84 -11.29
C SER A 86 -17.96 -24.18 -11.60
N LEU A 87 -17.47 -25.30 -11.06
CA LEU A 87 -16.07 -25.73 -11.20
C LEU A 87 -15.63 -25.86 -12.68
N ARG A 88 -16.56 -26.21 -13.58
CA ARG A 88 -16.32 -26.29 -15.03
C ARG A 88 -16.12 -24.91 -15.68
N THR A 89 -16.88 -23.90 -15.24
CA THR A 89 -16.77 -22.53 -15.78
C THR A 89 -15.50 -21.84 -15.26
N ARG A 90 -15.08 -22.17 -14.03
CA ARG A 90 -13.88 -21.60 -13.40
C ARG A 90 -12.57 -22.08 -14.03
N MET A 91 -12.57 -23.23 -14.72
CA MET A 91 -11.40 -23.72 -15.48
C MET A 91 -11.23 -23.07 -16.86
N LEU A 92 -12.24 -22.33 -17.34
CA LEU A 92 -12.22 -21.65 -18.64
C LEU A 92 -11.73 -20.20 -18.55
N ILE A 93 -11.55 -19.66 -17.35
CA ILE A 93 -11.14 -18.29 -17.04
C ILE A 93 -9.73 -18.33 -16.45
#